data_AF-A0A9X9A5G6-F1
#
_entry.id   AF-A0A9X9A5G6-F1
#
_cell.length_a   1.000
_cell.length_b   1.000
_cell.length_c   1.000
_cell.angle_alpha   90.00
_cell.angle_beta   90.00
_cell.angle_gamma   90.00
#
_symmetry.space_group_name_H-M   'P 1'
#
loop_
_entity.id
_entity.type
_entity.pdbx_description
1 polymer ?
#
loop_
_entity_poly.entity_id
_entity_poly.type
_entity_poly.pdbx_seq_one_letter_code
_entity_poly.pdbx_strand_id
1 'polypeptide(L)'
;GKEIGIMDCISQYLLQSKEGQETELYGYALHVEVIGMKNNEKQRHVLYHTHPLSDGSVVGWEKLRAYTRNVGIPFGIAAELIANGNVNRVGVVTPEEAFENPQLIFDELAKRGIHIHEEVATYKENYNFV
;
A
#
# COMPACT_ATOMS: atom_id res chain seq x y z
N GLY A 1 -3.43 -11.76 42.97
CA GLY A 1 -2.87 -11.77 41.60
C GLY A 1 -3.64 -10.79 40.74
N LYS A 2 -3.05 -10.30 39.64
CA LYS A 2 -3.76 -9.46 38.67
C LYS A 2 -4.58 -10.36 37.75
N GLU A 3 -5.85 -10.04 37.54
CA GLU A 3 -6.69 -10.71 36.54
C GLU A 3 -6.22 -10.25 35.14
N ILE A 4 -5.97 -11.21 34.25
CA ILE A 4 -5.48 -10.95 32.88
C ILE A 4 -6.41 -11.67 31.92
N GLY A 5 -6.84 -10.98 30.86
CA GLY A 5 -7.67 -11.58 29.82
C GLY A 5 -6.89 -12.64 29.04
N ILE A 6 -7.54 -13.73 28.66
CA ILE A 6 -6.89 -14.80 27.91
C ILE A 6 -6.27 -14.28 26.59
N MET A 7 -6.90 -13.30 25.96
CA MET A 7 -6.39 -12.65 24.75
C MET A 7 -5.13 -11.81 25.02
N ASP A 8 -5.01 -11.19 26.20
CA ASP A 8 -3.80 -10.45 26.56
C ASP A 8 -2.63 -11.40 26.78
N CYS A 9 -2.87 -12.54 27.44
CA CYS A 9 -1.86 -13.59 27.61
C CYS A 9 -1.38 -14.13 26.26
N ILE A 10 -2.32 -14.47 25.36
CA ILE A 10 -1.99 -14.99 24.03
C ILE A 10 -1.25 -13.93 23.21
N SER A 11 -1.74 -12.69 23.20
CA SER A 11 -1.13 -11.56 22.47
C SER A 11 0.29 -11.30 22.95
N GLN A 12 0.52 -11.21 24.26
CA GLN A 12 1.86 -11.00 24.81
C GLN A 12 2.81 -12.13 24.44
N TYR A 13 2.35 -13.38 24.50
CA TYR A 13 3.16 -14.53 24.11
C TYR A 13 3.54 -14.48 22.62
N LEU A 14 2.56 -14.26 21.73
CA LEU A 14 2.80 -14.22 20.29
C LEU A 14 3.66 -13.02 19.87
N LEU A 15 3.45 -11.84 20.46
CA LEU A 15 4.25 -10.64 20.20
C LEU A 15 5.72 -10.83 20.59
N GLN A 16 6.01 -11.68 21.58
CA GLN A 16 7.37 -12.00 22.01
C GLN A 16 7.95 -13.23 21.29
N SER A 17 7.15 -13.95 20.50
CA SER A 17 7.63 -15.09 19.73
C SER A 17 8.60 -14.65 18.63
N LYS A 18 9.60 -15.50 18.36
CA LYS A 18 10.55 -15.25 17.28
C LYS A 18 9.84 -15.24 15.93
N GLU A 19 8.89 -16.16 15.74
CA GLU A 19 8.10 -16.33 14.52
C GLU A 19 7.20 -15.11 14.25
N GLY A 20 6.73 -14.42 15.28
CA GLY A 20 5.98 -13.17 15.16
C GLY A 20 6.85 -11.95 14.83
N GLN A 21 8.16 -12.03 15.06
CA GLN A 21 9.10 -10.92 14.88
C GLN A 21 10.02 -11.08 13.66
N GLU A 22 10.26 -12.31 13.22
CA GLU A 22 11.22 -12.65 12.19
C GLU A 22 10.63 -13.61 11.15
N THR A 23 10.86 -13.32 9.87
CA THR A 23 10.77 -14.28 8.77
C THR A 23 11.91 -14.05 7.78
N GLU A 24 12.29 -15.10 7.05
CA GLU A 24 13.35 -15.07 6.04
C GLU A 24 12.96 -14.21 4.83
N LEU A 25 11.67 -14.18 4.50
CA LEU A 25 11.13 -13.43 3.37
C LEU A 25 9.93 -12.61 3.83
N TYR A 26 10.00 -11.30 3.63
CA TYR A 26 8.88 -10.39 3.79
C TYR A 26 8.46 -9.88 2.41
N GLY A 27 7.30 -10.33 1.97
CA GLY A 27 6.58 -9.66 0.89
C GLY A 27 5.59 -8.66 1.48
N TYR A 28 5.52 -7.48 0.91
CA TYR A 28 4.36 -6.62 1.07
C TYR A 28 3.77 -6.40 -0.31
N ALA A 29 2.50 -6.75 -0.47
CA ALA A 29 1.78 -6.55 -1.71
C ALA A 29 0.39 -6.06 -1.36
N LEU A 30 -0.04 -5.02 -2.05
CA LEU A 30 -1.42 -4.57 -2.06
C LEU A 30 -1.94 -4.83 -3.47
N HIS A 31 -3.09 -5.48 -3.55
CA HIS A 31 -3.80 -5.74 -4.79
C HIS A 31 -5.17 -5.08 -4.68
N VAL A 32 -5.43 -4.12 -5.54
CA VAL A 32 -6.69 -3.37 -5.60
C VAL A 32 -7.36 -3.70 -6.92
N GLU A 33 -8.55 -4.27 -6.85
CA GLU A 33 -9.37 -4.54 -8.02
C GLU A 33 -10.61 -3.64 -7.99
N VAL A 34 -10.83 -2.91 -9.07
CA VAL A 34 -11.98 -2.03 -9.24
C VAL A 34 -12.69 -2.40 -10.54
N ILE A 35 -13.98 -2.74 -10.44
CA ILE A 35 -14.85 -2.98 -11.60
C ILE A 35 -15.90 -1.87 -11.63
N GLY A 36 -16.03 -1.20 -12.76
CA GLY A 36 -16.96 -0.10 -12.92
C GLY A 36 -17.22 0.26 -14.37
N MET A 37 -17.83 1.43 -14.58
CA MET A 37 -18.13 1.97 -15.91
C MET A 37 -17.22 3.16 -16.19
N LYS A 38 -16.58 3.17 -17.36
CA LYS A 38 -15.81 4.31 -17.87
C LYS A 38 -16.10 4.44 -19.36
N ASN A 39 -16.46 5.64 -19.81
CA ASN A 39 -16.84 5.91 -21.20
C ASN A 39 -17.95 4.97 -21.74
N ASN A 40 -18.97 4.67 -20.91
CA ASN A 40 -20.05 3.72 -21.21
C ASN A 40 -19.61 2.27 -21.46
N GLU A 41 -18.37 1.90 -21.14
CA GLU A 41 -17.89 0.53 -21.18
C GLU A 41 -17.62 0.02 -19.77
N LYS A 42 -17.93 -1.26 -19.53
CA LYS A 42 -17.58 -1.92 -18.28
C LYS A 42 -16.07 -2.23 -18.31
N GLN A 43 -15.35 -1.71 -17.33
CA GLN A 43 -13.90 -1.86 -17.23
C GLN A 43 -13.52 -2.43 -15.86
N ARG A 44 -12.49 -3.26 -15.84
CA ARG A 44 -11.79 -3.73 -14.63
C ARG A 44 -10.39 -3.16 -14.64
N HIS A 45 -10.04 -2.53 -13.54
CA HIS A 45 -8.71 -2.05 -13.24
C HIS A 45 -8.15 -2.90 -12.10
N VAL A 46 -6.94 -3.44 -12.30
CA VAL A 46 -6.18 -4.09 -11.25
C VAL A 46 -4.93 -3.27 -11.02
N LEU A 47 -4.78 -2.77 -9.80
CA LEU A 47 -3.58 -2.09 -9.35
C LEU A 47 -2.85 -2.96 -8.34
N TYR A 48 -1.55 -3.13 -8.53
CA TYR A 48 -0.70 -3.76 -7.55
C TYR A 48 0.65 -3.08 -7.51
N HIS A 49 1.45 -3.38 -6.49
CA HIS A 49 2.81 -2.85 -6.44
C HIS A 49 3.85 -3.95 -6.28
N THR A 50 5.06 -3.62 -6.70
CA THR A 50 6.27 -4.39 -6.44
C THR A 50 7.26 -3.51 -5.70
N HIS A 51 8.09 -4.13 -4.85
CA HIS A 51 9.19 -3.49 -4.17
C HIS A 51 10.48 -4.28 -4.39
N PRO A 52 11.66 -3.72 -4.05
CA PRO A 52 12.92 -4.46 -4.15
C PRO A 52 12.93 -5.70 -3.25
N LEU A 53 13.68 -6.73 -3.67
CA LEU A 53 13.72 -8.03 -2.99
C LEU A 53 14.15 -7.90 -1.51
N SER A 54 13.45 -8.63 -0.64
CA SER A 54 13.72 -8.63 0.81
C SER A 54 14.67 -9.75 1.27
N ASP A 55 15.21 -10.51 0.34
CA ASP A 55 16.00 -11.74 0.58
C ASP A 55 17.45 -11.48 1.01
N GLY A 56 17.85 -10.22 1.16
CA GLY A 56 19.22 -9.85 1.46
C GLY A 56 20.00 -9.30 0.27
N SER A 57 19.48 -9.45 -0.96
CA SER A 57 20.18 -9.02 -2.18
C SER A 57 20.18 -7.51 -2.41
N VAL A 58 19.20 -6.77 -1.84
CA VAL A 58 19.10 -5.32 -1.98
C VAL A 58 19.31 -4.64 -0.62
N VAL A 59 20.37 -3.83 -0.54
CA VAL A 59 20.77 -3.15 0.69
C VAL A 59 19.64 -2.29 1.23
N GLY A 60 19.27 -2.54 2.48
CA GLY A 60 18.24 -1.83 3.21
C GLY A 60 16.84 -2.39 3.06
N TRP A 61 16.57 -3.34 2.17
CA TRP A 61 15.25 -3.94 1.94
C TRP A 61 15.06 -5.29 2.63
N GLU A 62 16.06 -5.76 3.37
CA GLU A 62 16.13 -7.10 3.90
C GLU A 62 15.14 -7.34 5.04
N LYS A 63 14.57 -8.56 5.10
CA LYS A 63 13.70 -9.00 6.19
C LYS A 63 12.54 -8.02 6.44
N LEU A 64 12.22 -7.74 7.71
CA LEU A 64 11.10 -6.86 8.14
C LEU A 64 11.17 -5.45 7.52
N ARG A 65 12.33 -5.03 7.00
CA ARG A 65 12.50 -3.73 6.35
C ARG A 65 11.62 -3.58 5.11
N ALA A 66 11.30 -4.66 4.39
CA ALA A 66 10.39 -4.57 3.25
C ALA A 66 9.00 -4.06 3.67
N TYR A 67 8.42 -4.62 4.73
CA TYR A 67 7.14 -4.14 5.27
C TYR A 67 7.25 -2.70 5.78
N THR A 68 8.23 -2.43 6.66
CA THR A 68 8.33 -1.10 7.29
C THR A 68 8.65 0.00 6.28
N ARG A 69 9.38 -0.29 5.21
CA ARG A 69 9.61 0.65 4.11
C ARG A 69 8.36 0.90 3.28
N ASN A 70 7.60 -0.13 2.93
CA ASN A 70 6.36 0.06 2.17
C ASN A 70 5.30 0.87 2.94
N VAL A 71 5.41 0.98 4.27
CA VAL A 71 4.58 1.87 5.10
C VAL A 71 5.24 3.24 5.30
N GLY A 72 6.51 3.26 5.71
CA GLY A 72 7.20 4.49 6.09
C GLY A 72 7.58 5.39 4.92
N ILE A 73 7.90 4.83 3.75
CA ILE A 73 8.26 5.61 2.56
C ILE A 73 7.08 6.45 2.07
N PRO A 74 5.86 5.90 1.84
CA PRO A 74 4.69 6.71 1.49
C PRO A 74 4.43 7.86 2.47
N PHE A 75 4.59 7.61 3.78
CA PHE A 75 4.42 8.67 4.78
C PHE A 75 5.47 9.78 4.66
N GLY A 76 6.74 9.42 4.47
CA GLY A 76 7.82 10.40 4.26
C GLY A 76 7.59 11.24 3.01
N ILE A 77 7.19 10.60 1.90
CA ILE A 77 6.83 11.27 0.65
C ILE A 77 5.67 12.25 0.87
N ALA A 78 4.58 11.79 1.50
CA ALA A 78 3.42 12.63 1.76
C ALA A 78 3.79 13.85 2.62
N ALA A 79 4.59 13.65 3.68
CA ALA A 79 5.06 14.74 4.53
C ALA A 79 5.90 15.77 3.76
N GLU A 80 6.81 15.32 2.91
CA GLU A 80 7.63 16.18 2.05
C GLU A 80 6.79 16.97 1.04
N LEU A 81 5.85 16.30 0.37
CA LEU A 81 4.96 16.94 -0.60
C LEU A 81 4.07 18.01 0.06
N ILE A 82 3.53 17.72 1.25
CA ILE A 82 2.77 18.69 2.06
C ILE A 82 3.66 19.89 2.42
N ALA A 83 4.86 19.66 2.93
CA ALA A 83 5.79 20.73 3.31
C ALA A 83 6.19 21.63 2.13
N ASN A 84 6.26 21.05 0.92
CA ASN A 84 6.56 21.75 -0.33
C ASN A 84 5.32 22.44 -0.95
N GLY A 85 4.15 22.39 -0.31
CA GLY A 85 2.94 23.08 -0.78
C GLY A 85 2.19 22.35 -1.89
N ASN A 86 2.40 21.05 -2.08
CA ASN A 86 1.67 20.25 -3.09
C ASN A 86 0.27 19.85 -2.64
N VAL A 87 -0.13 20.19 -1.41
CA VAL A 87 -1.47 19.93 -0.86
C VAL A 87 -2.12 21.24 -0.47
N ASN A 88 -3.24 21.55 -1.10
CA ASN A 88 -3.98 22.80 -0.87
C ASN A 88 -5.08 22.67 0.19
N ARG A 89 -5.47 21.44 0.54
CA ARG A 89 -6.53 21.18 1.51
C ARG A 89 -5.99 21.28 2.94
N VAL A 90 -6.80 21.87 3.82
CA VAL A 90 -6.50 22.05 5.24
C VAL A 90 -7.55 21.31 6.07
N GLY A 91 -7.11 20.64 7.13
CA GLY A 91 -7.97 19.87 8.04
C GLY A 91 -7.59 18.39 8.06
N VAL A 92 -8.49 17.56 8.58
CA VAL A 92 -8.36 16.10 8.54
C VAL A 92 -8.97 15.62 7.24
N VAL A 93 -8.12 15.22 6.29
CA VAL A 93 -8.52 14.79 4.94
C VAL A 93 -7.87 13.45 4.61
N THR A 94 -8.50 12.68 3.73
CA THR A 94 -7.93 11.41 3.26
C THR A 94 -6.85 11.66 2.20
N PRO A 95 -5.96 10.68 1.93
CA PRO A 95 -4.96 10.82 0.88
C PRO A 95 -5.55 11.15 -0.50
N GLU A 96 -6.72 10.60 -0.83
CA GLU A 96 -7.42 10.85 -2.10
C GLU A 96 -7.92 12.29 -2.22
N GLU A 97 -8.22 12.94 -1.09
CA GLU A 97 -8.61 14.35 -1.02
C GLU A 97 -7.40 15.29 -0.99
N ALA A 98 -6.29 14.85 -0.37
CA ALA A 98 -5.07 15.62 -0.24
C ALA A 98 -4.26 15.65 -1.55
N PHE A 99 -4.23 14.53 -2.27
CA PHE A 99 -3.43 14.33 -3.48
C PHE A 99 -4.33 14.00 -4.68
N GLU A 100 -4.91 15.04 -5.30
CA GLU A 100 -5.83 14.90 -6.44
C GLU A 100 -5.19 14.19 -7.65
N ASN A 101 -3.87 14.35 -7.83
CA ASN A 101 -3.10 13.60 -8.81
C ASN A 101 -2.24 12.51 -8.11
N PRO A 102 -2.67 11.24 -8.11
CA PRO A 102 -1.93 10.15 -7.47
C PRO A 102 -0.57 9.88 -8.13
N GLN A 103 -0.38 10.29 -9.38
CA GLN A 103 0.88 10.09 -10.10
C GLN A 103 2.06 10.75 -9.39
N LEU A 104 1.85 11.88 -8.70
CA LEU A 104 2.90 12.55 -7.92
C LEU A 104 3.49 11.63 -6.84
N ILE A 105 2.63 10.85 -6.18
CA ILE A 105 3.07 9.87 -5.17
C ILE A 105 3.76 8.70 -5.86
N PHE A 106 3.19 8.20 -6.97
CA PHE A 106 3.73 7.05 -7.69
C PHE A 106 5.13 7.32 -8.25
N ASP A 107 5.38 8.52 -8.76
CA ASP A 107 6.68 8.95 -9.25
C ASP A 107 7.72 8.99 -8.13
N GLU A 108 7.35 9.50 -6.95
CA GLU A 108 8.21 9.49 -5.77
C GLU A 108 8.48 8.08 -5.23
N LEU A 109 7.50 7.18 -5.28
CA LEU A 109 7.66 5.78 -4.92
C LEU A 109 8.63 5.08 -5.89
N ALA A 110 8.51 5.35 -7.19
CA ALA A 110 9.36 4.77 -8.22
C ALA A 110 10.84 5.13 -8.03
N LYS A 111 11.15 6.36 -7.57
CA LYS A 111 12.53 6.77 -7.20
C LYS A 111 13.16 5.90 -6.12
N ARG A 112 12.34 5.17 -5.36
CA ARG A 112 12.75 4.29 -4.25
C ARG A 112 12.58 2.81 -4.59
N GLY A 113 12.26 2.48 -5.85
CA GLY A 113 12.10 1.12 -6.35
C GLY A 113 10.74 0.48 -6.02
N ILE A 114 9.78 1.26 -5.50
CA ILE A 114 8.40 0.81 -5.34
C ILE A 114 7.63 1.20 -6.60
N HIS A 115 7.14 0.22 -7.35
CA HIS A 115 6.47 0.46 -8.62
C HIS A 115 5.01 0.06 -8.52
N ILE A 116 4.11 0.98 -8.90
CA ILE A 116 2.69 0.70 -9.06
C ILE A 116 2.45 0.25 -10.50
N HIS A 117 1.75 -0.87 -10.65
CA HIS A 117 1.35 -1.46 -11.91
C HIS A 117 -0.16 -1.34 -12.06
N GLU A 118 -0.63 -1.12 -13.27
CA GLU A 118 -2.05 -1.10 -13.59
C GLU A 118 -2.32 -2.01 -14.79
N GLU A 119 -3.28 -2.92 -14.63
CA GLU A 119 -3.81 -3.76 -15.69
C GLU A 119 -5.27 -3.39 -15.92
N VAL A 120 -5.61 -3.07 -17.18
CA VAL A 120 -6.97 -2.66 -17.57
C VAL A 120 -7.56 -3.69 -18.51
N ALA A 121 -8.76 -4.17 -18.19
CA ALA A 121 -9.55 -5.06 -19.03
C ALA A 121 -10.93 -4.46 -19.31
N THR A 122 -11.31 -4.40 -20.58
CA THR A 122 -12.66 -3.96 -21.00
C THR A 122 -13.53 -5.18 -21.29
N TYR A 123 -14.73 -5.21 -20.71
CA TYR A 123 -15.74 -6.22 -21.01
C TYR A 123 -16.76 -5.66 -21.98
N LYS A 124 -16.94 -6.32 -23.12
CA LYS A 124 -18.10 -6.09 -23.99
C LYS A 124 -19.30 -6.83 -23.39
N GLU A 125 -20.03 -6.19 -22.48
CA GLU A 125 -21.36 -6.66 -22.11
C GLU A 125 -22.40 -5.92 -22.96
N ASN A 126 -23.15 -6.68 -23.77
CA ASN A 126 -24.31 -6.18 -24.51
C ASN A 126 -25.47 -5.94 -23.53
N TYR A 127 -25.56 -4.76 -22.93
CA TYR A 127 -26.77 -4.38 -22.20
C TYR A 127 -27.82 -3.84 -23.18
N ASN A 128 -28.81 -4.68 -23.48
CA ASN A 128 -30.14 -4.19 -23.87
C ASN A 128 -30.77 -3.61 -22.59
N PHE A 129 -30.83 -2.29 -22.49
CA PHE A 129 -31.73 -1.67 -21.51
C PHE A 129 -33.16 -2.01 -21.95
N VAL A 130 -33.89 -2.76 -21.11
CA VAL A 130 -35.36 -2.87 -21.19
C VAL A 130 -35.95 -1.64 -20.53
#